data_AF-A0A8I1UJR8-F1
#
_entry.id   AF-A0A8I1UJR8-F1
#
_cell.length_a   1.000
_cell.length_b   1.000
_cell.length_c   1.000
_cell.angle_alpha   90.00
_cell.angle_beta   90.00
_cell.angle_gamma   90.00
#
_symmetry.space_group_name_H-M   'P 1'
#
loop_
_entity.id
_entity.type
_entity.pdbx_description
1 polymer ?
#
loop_
_entity_poly.entity_id
_entity_poly.type
_entity_poly.pdbx_seq_one_letter_code
_entity_poly.pdbx_strand_id
1 'polypeptide(L)' 'MNRPKHPHASVIDTPLPVPPERVHIMLGSKAPWVEPEVRPGDRSFDRYPDESLAQWHARHGL' A
#
# COMPACT_ATOMS: atom_id res chain seq x y z
N MET A 1 -9.85 28.73 -6.33
CA MET A 1 -8.71 28.04 -5.68
C MET A 1 -9.20 26.71 -5.15
N ASN A 2 -8.98 25.60 -5.88
CA ASN A 2 -9.50 24.28 -5.51
C ASN A 2 -8.40 23.53 -4.74
N ARG A 3 -8.52 23.45 -3.40
CA ARG A 3 -7.58 22.65 -2.58
C ARG A 3 -7.88 21.17 -2.82
N PRO A 4 -6.87 20.30 -2.99
CA PRO A 4 -7.13 18.88 -3.14
C PRO A 4 -7.87 18.36 -1.90
N LYS A 5 -9.03 17.71 -2.10
CA LYS A 5 -9.71 16.96 -1.05
C LYS A 5 -8.77 15.83 -0.65
N HIS A 6 -8.26 15.88 0.58
CA HIS A 6 -7.65 14.72 1.20
C HIS A 6 -8.81 13.83 1.67
N PRO A 7 -9.07 12.67 1.03
CA PRO A 7 -10.16 11.81 1.44
C PRO A 7 -9.87 11.35 2.88
N HIS A 8 -10.74 11.74 3.81
CA HIS A 8 -10.71 11.18 5.14
C HIS A 8 -11.23 9.75 5.01
N ALA A 9 -10.41 8.76 5.38
CA ALA A 9 -10.73 7.35 5.12
C ALA A 9 -12.10 6.93 5.68
N SER A 10 -12.52 7.54 6.79
CA SER A 10 -13.84 7.28 7.41
C SER A 10 -15.04 7.87 6.65
N VAL A 11 -14.81 8.62 5.56
CA VAL A 11 -15.88 9.22 4.72
C VAL A 11 -16.24 8.28 3.55
N ILE A 12 -15.50 7.19 3.37
CA ILE A 12 -15.87 6.15 2.41
C ILE A 12 -16.91 5.25 3.06
N ASP A 13 -18.15 5.40 2.63
CA ASP A 13 -19.34 4.65 3.06
C ASP A 13 -19.71 3.51 2.10
N THR A 14 -18.95 3.37 1.00
CA THR A 14 -19.10 2.29 0.03
C THR A 14 -18.03 1.19 0.25
N PRO A 15 -18.34 -0.08 -0.06
CA PRO A 15 -17.34 -1.14 -0.01
C PRO A 15 -16.16 -0.83 -0.94
N LEU A 16 -14.94 -0.91 -0.41
CA LEU A 16 -13.73 -0.76 -1.20
C LEU A 16 -13.46 -2.03 -2.03
N PRO A 17 -12.93 -1.89 -3.26
CA PRO A 17 -12.47 -3.04 -4.01
C PRO A 17 -11.28 -3.71 -3.32
N VAL A 18 -11.12 -5.00 -3.59
CA VAL A 18 -9.90 -5.72 -3.18
C VAL A 18 -8.73 -5.18 -4.01
N PRO A 19 -7.59 -4.81 -3.39
CA PRO A 19 -6.43 -4.34 -4.15
C PRO A 19 -5.86 -5.46 -5.03
N PRO A 20 -5.32 -5.14 -6.22
CA PRO A 20 -4.78 -6.14 -7.14
C PRO A 20 -3.48 -6.79 -6.61
N GLU A 21 -2.75 -6.11 -5.72
CA GLU A 21 -1.51 -6.60 -5.11
C GLU A 21 -1.30 -5.94 -3.74
N ARG A 22 -0.63 -6.64 -2.82
CA ARG A 22 -0.11 -6.07 -1.57
C ARG A 22 1.41 -6.10 -1.58
N VAL A 23 2.01 -5.00 -1.11
CA VAL A 23 3.47 -4.88 -0.96
C VAL A 23 3.77 -4.41 0.46
N HIS A 24 4.64 -5.15 1.15
CA HIS A 24 5.09 -4.86 2.50
C HIS A 24 6.47 -4.20 2.43
N ILE A 25 6.57 -2.96 2.90
CA ILE A 25 7.81 -2.16 2.84
C ILE A 25 8.25 -1.80 4.25
N MET A 26 9.53 -1.41 4.39
CA MET A 26 10.09 -0.95 5.67
C MET A 26 10.04 -2.02 6.79
N LEU A 27 10.02 -3.31 6.43
CA LEU A 27 9.97 -4.40 7.41
C LEU A 27 11.21 -4.44 8.31
N GLY A 28 12.36 -3.94 7.84
CA GLY A 28 13.58 -3.83 8.65
C GLY A 28 13.50 -2.78 9.75
N SER A 29 12.49 -1.90 9.72
CA SER A 29 12.20 -0.92 10.77
C SER A 29 10.97 -1.26 11.61
N LYS A 30 10.33 -2.43 11.37
CA LYS A 30 9.18 -2.87 12.16
C LYS A 30 9.62 -3.13 13.60
N ALA A 31 8.74 -2.83 14.56
CA ALA A 31 9.00 -3.23 15.94
C ALA A 31 9.05 -4.78 16.05
N PRO A 32 9.87 -5.36 16.94
CA PRO A 32 10.05 -6.82 17.00
C PRO A 32 8.75 -7.59 17.24
N TRP A 33 7.79 -6.99 17.96
CA TRP A 33 6.51 -7.60 18.29
C TRP A 33 5.47 -7.52 17.15
N VAL A 34 5.75 -6.81 16.05
CA VAL A 34 4.85 -6.73 14.90
C VAL A 34 5.03 -7.97 14.05
N GLU A 35 3.97 -8.76 13.90
CA GLU A 35 3.90 -9.85 12.92
C GLU A 35 3.23 -9.31 11.64
N PRO A 36 3.95 -9.19 10.51
CA PRO A 36 3.35 -8.70 9.27
C PRO A 36 2.43 -9.76 8.66
N GLU A 37 1.25 -9.34 8.19
CA GLU A 37 0.30 -10.24 7.50
C GLU A 37 0.71 -10.44 6.04
N VAL A 38 1.82 -11.16 5.81
CA VAL A 38 2.32 -11.47 4.46
C VAL A 38 1.60 -12.70 3.92
N ARG A 39 0.94 -12.56 2.77
CA ARG A 39 0.22 -13.67 2.11
C ARG A 39 1.04 -14.24 0.94
N PRO A 40 0.74 -15.47 0.46
CA PRO A 40 1.40 -16.02 -0.71
C PRO A 40 1.29 -15.08 -1.93
N GLY A 41 2.43 -14.72 -2.50
CA GLY A 41 2.52 -13.80 -3.64
C GLY A 41 2.73 -12.33 -3.27
N ASP A 42 2.59 -11.95 -2.00
CA ASP A 42 2.92 -10.60 -1.55
C ASP A 42 4.44 -10.37 -1.62
N ARG A 43 4.83 -9.16 -2.05
CA ARG A 43 6.24 -8.75 -2.08
C ARG A 43 6.61 -8.10 -0.75
N SER A 44 7.81 -8.40 -0.25
CA SER A 44 8.29 -7.93 1.05
C SER A 44 9.67 -7.30 0.93
N PHE A 45 9.86 -6.13 1.55
CA PHE A 45 11.09 -5.35 1.51
C PHE A 45 11.45 -4.79 2.88
N ASP A 46 12.73 -4.91 3.26
CA ASP A 46 13.23 -4.32 4.51
C ASP A 46 13.24 -2.79 4.48
N ARG A 47 13.34 -2.21 3.28
CA ARG A 47 13.28 -0.77 2.99
C ARG A 47 12.28 -0.53 1.85
N TYR A 48 12.39 0.59 1.14
CA TYR A 48 11.61 0.83 -0.07
C TYR A 48 12.06 -0.09 -1.22
N PRO A 49 11.14 -0.55 -2.07
CA PRO A 49 11.47 -1.18 -3.35
C PRO A 49 12.00 -0.14 -4.35
N ASP A 50 12.66 -0.61 -5.40
CA ASP A 50 13.07 0.24 -6.53
C ASP A 50 11.87 0.77 -7.32
N GLU A 51 10.75 0.03 -7.29
CA GLU A 51 9.48 0.43 -7.88
C GLU A 51 8.82 1.56 -7.06
N SER A 52 8.55 2.69 -7.69
CA SER A 52 7.72 3.75 -7.10
C SER A 52 6.24 3.41 -7.11
N LEU A 53 5.45 4.03 -6.22
CA LEU A 53 4.00 3.88 -6.18
C LEU A 53 3.33 4.24 -7.52
N ALA A 54 3.86 5.23 -8.25
CA ALA A 54 3.35 5.59 -9.57
C ALA A 54 3.61 4.51 -10.62
N GLN A 55 4.79 3.88 -10.60
CA GLN A 55 5.09 2.74 -11.48
C GLN A 55 4.23 1.53 -11.13
N TRP A 56 3.98 1.31 -9.83
CA TRP A 56 3.05 0.29 -9.38
C TRP A 56 1.64 0.53 -9.95
N HIS A 57 1.10 1.76 -9.87
CA HIS A 57 -0.18 2.11 -10.52
C HIS A 57 -0.17 1.83 -12.02
N ALA A 58 0.88 2.28 -12.72
CA ALA A 58 1.00 2.09 -14.17
C ALA A 58 1.03 0.61 -14.56
N ARG A 59 1.72 -0.24 -13.78
CA ARG A 59 1.79 -1.69 -13.98
C ARG A 59 0.43 -2.38 -13.78
N HIS A 60 -0.41 -1.85 -12.89
CA HIS A 60 -1.76 -2.36 -12.60
C HIS A 60 -2.88 -1.68 -13.37
N GLY A 61 -2.58 -0.65 -14.17
CA GLY A 61 -3.58 0.12 -14.92
C GLY A 61 -4.54 0.93 -14.04
N LEU A 62 -4.05 1.44 -12.90
CA LEU A 62 -4.81 2.24 -11.93
C LEU A 62 -4.60 3.75 -12.10
#